data_AF-A0A4R4D3N7-F1
#
_entry.id   AF-A0A4R4D3N7-F1
#
_cell.length_a   1.000
_cell.length_b   1.000
_cell.length_c   1.000
_cell.angle_alpha   90.00
_cell.angle_beta   90.00
_cell.angle_gamma   90.00
#
_symmetry.space_group_name_H-M   'P 1'
#
loop_
_entity.id
_entity.type
_entity.pdbx_description
1 polymer ?
#
loop_
_entity_poly.entity_id
_entity_poly.type
_entity_poly.pdbx_seq_one_letter_code
_entity_poly.pdbx_strand_id
1 'polypeptide(L)'
;MAFEIEFLAVGEGSRAGDCILIRYGHPQAPRVMVIDGGTQDSGGALVELLQGLTGSAVPVVHDLLVSHPDADHASGALAILEATAVEQVHVQVPWAHAEEVQRLVGDGRRTAQGIADRLREDCPFVADIVAEAQRRRVPIFEPFQGSSVGPFTVLSPPQAAYPRLLLEMLDIEPAAARQASLAEALTKAMGGLMTAAARVAEAWGWETLRDGGVTSARNEMSTVLYGDFGGDGRVLLTADAGLRGLGAAADYAETYGLPLRDFRLVQVPHHGSRRNVGPSILDRLVGPRLPEGTPAQFTAIVSAPKDDEKHPRKVVVNAFRRRGAEVMATQGANILHRSGFPLRPGYGPATPLPFYPTVEDYD
;
A
#
# COMPACT_ATOMS: atom_id res chain seq x y z
N MET A 1 -8.96 3.41 -21.79
CA MET A 1 -8.07 4.55 -21.52
C MET A 1 -6.64 4.03 -21.48
N ALA A 2 -5.67 4.72 -22.08
CA ALA A 2 -4.27 4.29 -21.99
C ALA A 2 -3.69 4.66 -20.62
N PHE A 3 -2.78 3.85 -20.11
CA PHE A 3 -2.07 4.09 -18.86
C PHE A 3 -0.70 3.41 -18.83
N GLU A 4 0.18 3.93 -17.98
CA GLU A 4 1.37 3.24 -17.49
C GLU A 4 1.51 3.47 -15.98
N ILE A 5 1.93 2.43 -15.27
CA ILE A 5 2.15 2.40 -13.83
C ILE A 5 3.57 1.88 -13.61
N GLU A 6 4.41 2.73 -13.05
CA GLU A 6 5.78 2.42 -12.74
C GLU A 6 5.97 2.29 -11.24
N PHE A 7 6.46 1.13 -10.80
CA PHE A 7 6.96 0.92 -9.45
C PHE A 7 8.45 1.21 -9.45
N LEU A 8 8.86 2.27 -8.75
CA LEU A 8 10.26 2.60 -8.60
C LEU A 8 10.89 1.66 -7.57
N ALA A 9 12.15 1.29 -7.79
CA ALA A 9 12.91 0.62 -6.76
C ALA A 9 13.20 1.59 -5.62
N VAL A 10 12.77 1.25 -4.41
CA VAL A 10 12.99 2.04 -3.21
C VAL A 10 13.94 1.31 -2.27
N GLY A 11 14.94 2.04 -1.79
CA GLY A 11 15.83 1.65 -0.71
C GLY A 11 17.00 0.73 -1.07
N GLU A 12 17.98 0.72 -0.17
CA GLU A 12 19.12 -0.20 -0.12
C GLU A 12 19.08 -0.98 1.20
N GLY A 13 19.64 -2.20 1.25
CA GLY A 13 19.57 -3.02 2.45
C GLY A 13 18.16 -3.54 2.74
N SER A 14 17.62 -3.23 3.93
CA SER A 14 16.31 -3.71 4.42
C SER A 14 15.21 -2.64 4.50
N ARG A 15 15.48 -1.43 4.01
CA ARG A 15 14.48 -0.35 4.00
C ARG A 15 13.67 -0.46 2.72
N ALA A 16 12.47 -0.99 2.84
CA ALA A 16 11.50 -1.00 1.75
C ALA A 16 10.76 0.33 1.69
N GLY A 17 9.91 0.49 0.70
CA GLY A 17 9.01 1.61 0.54
C GLY A 17 8.28 1.53 -0.79
N ASP A 18 7.16 2.24 -0.91
CA ASP A 18 6.43 2.35 -2.16
C ASP A 18 6.64 3.73 -2.79
N CYS A 19 6.95 3.74 -4.07
CA CYS A 19 7.03 4.95 -4.89
C CYS A 19 6.50 4.60 -6.28
N ILE A 20 5.30 5.08 -6.60
CA ILE A 20 4.58 4.66 -7.81
C ILE A 20 4.24 5.89 -8.64
N LEU A 21 4.68 5.88 -9.90
CA LEU A 21 4.31 6.87 -10.91
C LEU A 21 3.21 6.32 -11.81
N ILE A 22 2.14 7.08 -11.98
CA ILE A 22 1.05 6.74 -12.88
C ILE A 22 0.89 7.84 -13.92
N ARG A 23 0.94 7.45 -15.19
CA ARG A 23 0.59 8.32 -16.33
C ARG A 23 -0.60 7.74 -17.05
N TYR A 24 -1.66 8.52 -17.24
CA TYR A 24 -2.90 8.03 -17.82
C TYR A 24 -3.57 9.05 -18.73
N GLY A 25 -4.48 8.59 -19.59
CA GLY A 25 -5.13 9.42 -20.60
C GLY A 25 -4.39 9.37 -21.94
N HIS A 26 -4.18 10.52 -22.58
CA HIS A 26 -3.54 10.58 -23.90
C HIS A 26 -2.01 10.54 -23.78
N PRO A 27 -1.27 9.63 -24.45
CA PRO A 27 0.18 9.49 -24.24
C PRO A 27 1.02 10.76 -24.51
N GLN A 28 0.55 11.66 -25.38
CA GLN A 28 1.24 12.92 -25.68
C GLN A 28 0.96 14.03 -24.65
N ALA A 29 -0.11 13.90 -23.86
CA ALA A 29 -0.52 14.86 -22.84
C ALA A 29 -1.17 14.11 -21.67
N PRO A 30 -0.39 13.26 -20.97
CA PRO A 30 -0.94 12.41 -19.93
C PRO A 30 -1.23 13.23 -18.68
N ARG A 31 -2.23 12.80 -17.93
CA ARG A 31 -2.31 13.17 -16.52
C ARG A 31 -1.28 12.36 -15.74
N VAL A 32 -0.75 12.96 -14.70
CA VAL A 32 0.33 12.42 -13.85
C VAL A 32 -0.20 12.32 -12.44
N MET A 33 -0.18 11.12 -11.89
CA MET A 33 -0.49 10.83 -10.50
C MET A 33 0.72 10.15 -9.88
N VAL A 34 1.02 10.49 -8.63
CA VAL A 34 2.07 9.87 -7.84
C VAL A 34 1.43 9.28 -6.60
N ILE A 35 1.76 8.03 -6.28
CA ILE A 35 1.34 7.36 -5.06
C ILE A 35 2.60 7.05 -4.26
N ASP A 36 2.66 7.65 -3.07
CA ASP A 36 3.81 7.64 -2.18
C ASP A 36 5.08 8.17 -2.87
N GLY A 37 6.14 8.37 -2.10
CA GLY A 37 7.43 8.78 -2.66
C GLY A 37 8.59 7.90 -2.22
N GLY A 38 8.30 6.82 -1.49
CA GLY A 38 9.32 6.02 -0.84
C GLY A 38 10.07 6.83 0.22
N THR A 39 11.39 6.72 0.19
CA THR A 39 12.31 7.58 0.94
C THR A 39 12.52 8.92 0.25
N GLN A 40 13.17 9.88 0.92
CA GLN A 40 13.59 11.14 0.31
C GLN A 40 14.43 10.92 -0.97
N ASP A 41 15.32 9.91 -1.00
CA ASP A 41 16.15 9.60 -2.16
C ASP A 41 15.31 9.14 -3.35
N SER A 42 14.33 8.25 -3.14
CA SER A 42 13.44 7.82 -4.22
C SER A 42 12.48 8.93 -4.64
N GLY A 43 12.10 9.83 -3.73
CA GLY A 43 11.36 11.04 -4.06
C GLY A 43 12.15 11.94 -5.01
N GLY A 44 13.44 12.17 -4.72
CA GLY A 44 14.36 12.90 -5.60
C GLY A 44 14.51 12.23 -6.97
N ALA A 45 14.73 10.91 -7.00
CA ALA A 45 14.82 10.15 -8.24
C ALA A 45 13.52 10.23 -9.07
N LEU A 46 12.35 10.24 -8.42
CA LEU A 46 11.08 10.42 -9.11
C LEU A 46 10.94 11.83 -9.71
N VAL A 47 11.39 12.87 -9.00
CA VAL A 47 11.42 14.24 -9.51
C VAL A 47 12.29 14.32 -10.77
N GLU A 48 13.49 13.76 -10.75
CA GLU A 48 14.38 13.70 -11.91
C GLU A 48 13.74 12.96 -13.09
N LEU A 49 13.08 11.82 -12.81
CA LEU A 49 12.33 11.07 -13.81
C LEU A 49 11.21 11.92 -14.43
N LEU A 50 10.41 12.60 -13.61
CA LEU A 50 9.33 13.47 -14.08
C LEU A 50 9.86 14.64 -14.93
N GLN A 51 10.98 15.25 -14.54
CA GLN A 51 11.65 16.29 -15.32
C GLN A 51 12.09 15.75 -16.68
N GLY A 52 12.70 14.56 -16.73
CA GLY A 52 13.09 13.90 -17.97
C GLY A 52 11.91 13.54 -18.89
N LEU A 53 10.78 13.10 -18.31
CA LEU A 53 9.57 12.74 -19.06
C LEU A 53 8.82 13.94 -19.63
N THR A 54 8.86 15.08 -18.93
CA THR A 54 8.10 16.28 -19.30
C THR A 54 8.96 17.32 -20.02
N GLY A 55 10.29 17.26 -19.88
CA GLY A 55 11.21 18.31 -20.31
C GLY A 55 11.08 19.60 -19.49
N SER A 56 10.35 19.59 -18.37
CA SER A 56 10.14 20.74 -17.49
C SER A 56 10.99 20.61 -16.23
N ALA A 57 11.60 21.71 -15.78
CA ALA A 57 12.29 21.76 -14.49
C ALA A 57 11.31 21.65 -13.30
N VAL A 58 10.04 22.04 -13.51
CA VAL A 58 8.96 21.94 -12.51
C VAL A 58 7.81 21.15 -13.16
N PRO A 59 7.84 19.81 -13.09
CA PRO A 59 6.79 18.98 -13.68
C PRO A 59 5.46 19.15 -12.92
N VAL A 60 4.35 18.94 -13.61
CA VAL A 60 3.00 18.98 -13.00
C VAL A 60 2.63 17.59 -12.51
N VAL A 61 2.24 17.50 -11.25
CA VAL A 61 1.65 16.31 -10.63
C VAL A 61 0.20 16.64 -10.29
N HIS A 62 -0.75 15.98 -10.95
CA HIS A 62 -2.15 16.33 -10.81
C HIS A 62 -2.74 15.81 -9.50
N ASP A 63 -2.26 14.64 -9.06
CA ASP A 63 -2.70 13.97 -7.85
C ASP A 63 -1.46 13.38 -7.15
N LEU A 64 -1.12 13.88 -5.96
CA LEU A 64 -0.13 13.28 -5.07
C LEU A 64 -0.87 12.58 -3.92
N LEU A 65 -0.88 11.25 -3.91
CA LEU A 65 -1.50 10.44 -2.87
C LEU A 65 -0.44 9.92 -1.92
N VAL A 66 -0.69 10.03 -0.61
CA VAL A 66 0.04 9.32 0.43
C VAL A 66 -0.87 8.25 1.00
N SER A 67 -0.56 6.99 0.70
CA SER A 67 -1.39 5.84 0.99
C SER A 67 -1.29 5.39 2.45
N HIS A 68 -0.14 5.68 3.09
CA HIS A 68 0.27 5.20 4.42
C HIS A 68 1.15 6.26 5.12
N PRO A 69 1.03 6.46 6.45
CA PRO A 69 1.73 7.56 7.13
C PRO A 69 3.22 7.30 7.43
N ASP A 70 3.72 6.08 7.19
CA ASP A 70 5.10 5.73 7.53
C ASP A 70 6.13 6.39 6.61
N ALA A 71 7.35 6.53 7.13
CA ALA A 71 8.41 7.33 6.51
C ALA A 71 8.82 6.83 5.13
N ASP A 72 8.80 5.53 4.92
CA ASP A 72 9.07 4.82 3.67
C ASP A 72 7.96 4.96 2.62
N HIS A 73 6.93 5.75 2.90
CA HIS A 73 5.92 6.20 1.94
C HIS A 73 5.90 7.72 1.86
N ALA A 74 5.77 8.37 3.01
CA ALA A 74 5.47 9.80 3.12
C ALA A 74 6.70 10.72 2.96
N SER A 75 7.91 10.26 3.32
CA SER A 75 9.08 11.16 3.32
C SER A 75 9.50 11.57 1.91
N GLY A 76 9.46 10.66 0.93
CA GLY A 76 9.69 11.00 -0.47
C GLY A 76 8.57 11.85 -1.07
N ALA A 77 7.32 11.64 -0.62
CA ALA A 77 6.17 12.41 -1.10
C ALA A 77 6.29 13.89 -0.73
N LEU A 78 6.86 14.21 0.44
CA LEU A 78 7.21 15.58 0.82
C LEU A 78 8.21 16.20 -0.17
N ALA A 79 9.29 15.49 -0.51
CA ALA A 79 10.28 15.99 -1.48
C ALA A 79 9.66 16.25 -2.87
N ILE A 80 8.76 15.37 -3.32
CA ILE A 80 8.01 15.53 -4.57
C ILE A 80 7.09 16.74 -4.49
N LEU A 81 6.37 16.93 -3.38
CA LEU A 81 5.52 18.09 -3.16
C LEU A 81 6.35 19.37 -3.30
N GLU A 82 7.48 19.48 -2.62
CA GLU A 82 8.36 20.65 -2.63
C GLU A 82 8.94 20.98 -4.02
N ALA A 83 9.28 19.96 -4.82
CA ALA A 83 9.99 20.13 -6.09
C ALA A 83 9.09 20.20 -7.33
N THR A 84 7.80 19.88 -7.23
CA THR A 84 6.88 19.80 -8.37
C THR A 84 5.68 20.73 -8.23
N ALA A 85 4.97 20.97 -9.33
CA ALA A 85 3.69 21.68 -9.31
C ALA A 85 2.56 20.67 -9.03
N VAL A 86 2.29 20.43 -7.74
CA VAL A 86 1.19 19.57 -7.30
C VAL A 86 -0.15 20.32 -7.35
N GLU A 87 -1.15 19.76 -8.03
CA GLU A 87 -2.50 20.34 -8.09
C GLU A 87 -3.38 19.92 -6.92
N GLN A 88 -3.24 18.67 -6.45
CA GLN A 88 -4.05 18.10 -5.35
C GLN A 88 -3.22 17.13 -4.52
N VAL A 89 -3.36 17.21 -3.20
CA VAL A 89 -2.80 16.24 -2.26
C VAL A 89 -3.92 15.39 -1.69
N HIS A 90 -3.74 14.08 -1.71
CA HIS A 90 -4.64 13.12 -1.10
C HIS A 90 -3.92 12.45 0.06
N VAL A 91 -4.33 12.72 1.29
CA VAL A 91 -3.69 12.18 2.49
C VAL A 91 -4.69 12.19 3.63
N GLN A 92 -4.72 11.11 4.42
CA GLN A 92 -5.52 11.08 5.64
C GLN A 92 -4.86 11.99 6.68
N VAL A 93 -5.64 12.77 7.42
CA VAL A 93 -5.14 13.77 8.36
C VAL A 93 -5.52 13.35 9.78
N PRO A 94 -4.73 12.48 10.46
CA PRO A 94 -5.10 11.86 11.73
C PRO A 94 -5.66 12.83 12.78
N TRP A 95 -5.01 13.99 12.96
CA TRP A 95 -5.40 14.97 13.96
C TRP A 95 -6.71 15.73 13.64
N ALA A 96 -7.21 15.68 12.41
CA ALA A 96 -8.53 16.22 12.08
C ALA A 96 -9.67 15.39 12.72
N HIS A 97 -9.40 14.12 13.05
CA HIS A 97 -10.35 13.20 13.67
C HIS A 97 -10.22 13.14 15.21
N ALA A 98 -9.42 14.00 15.82
CA ALA A 98 -9.11 13.91 17.26
C ALA A 98 -10.36 14.02 18.16
N GLU A 99 -11.38 14.77 17.75
CA GLU A 99 -12.65 14.85 18.48
C GLU A 99 -13.45 13.54 18.43
N GLU A 100 -13.46 12.85 17.28
CA GLU A 100 -14.10 11.55 17.11
C GLU A 100 -13.40 10.49 17.97
N VAL A 101 -12.07 10.50 17.94
CA VAL A 101 -11.23 9.66 18.79
C VAL A 101 -11.52 9.93 20.27
N GLN A 102 -11.56 11.21 20.69
CA GLN A 102 -11.86 11.60 22.08
C GLN A 102 -13.22 11.05 22.55
N ARG A 103 -14.26 11.14 21.71
CA ARG A 103 -15.59 10.61 22.02
C ARG A 103 -15.57 9.09 22.26
N LEU A 104 -14.74 8.35 21.52
CA LEU A 104 -14.61 6.90 21.68
C LEU A 104 -13.81 6.49 22.94
N VAL A 105 -12.82 7.29 23.37
CA VAL A 105 -12.08 7.03 24.61
C VAL A 105 -12.99 7.10 25.84
N GLY A 106 -13.91 8.08 25.87
CA GLY A 106 -14.81 8.32 27.00
C GLY A 106 -14.11 8.66 28.33
N ASP A 107 -12.83 9.06 28.28
CA ASP A 107 -12.04 9.48 29.45
C ASP A 107 -11.76 10.98 29.35
N GLY A 108 -12.45 11.78 30.16
CA GLY A 108 -12.35 13.24 30.13
C GLY A 108 -10.95 13.80 30.44
N ARG A 109 -10.00 12.97 30.90
CA ARG A 109 -8.59 13.36 31.08
C ARG A 109 -7.83 13.48 29.75
N ARG A 110 -8.31 12.83 28.68
CA ARG A 110 -7.74 12.95 27.34
C ARG A 110 -8.54 14.00 26.56
N THR A 111 -7.92 15.14 26.26
CA THR A 111 -8.54 16.20 25.47
C THR A 111 -8.38 15.91 23.98
N ALA A 112 -9.30 16.41 23.15
CA ALA A 112 -9.14 16.35 21.69
C ALA A 112 -7.83 17.02 21.24
N GLN A 113 -7.44 18.13 21.86
CA GLN A 113 -6.16 18.79 21.58
C GLN A 113 -4.96 17.88 21.87
N GLY A 114 -4.91 17.23 23.04
CA GLY A 114 -3.80 16.34 23.38
C GLY A 114 -3.73 15.10 22.48
N ILE A 115 -4.88 14.61 21.99
CA ILE A 115 -4.95 13.55 20.99
C ILE A 115 -4.40 14.06 19.64
N ALA A 116 -4.83 15.24 19.21
CA ALA A 116 -4.38 15.87 17.96
C ALA A 116 -2.86 16.08 17.95
N ASP A 117 -2.30 16.58 19.04
CA ASP A 117 -0.86 16.85 19.16
C ASP A 117 -0.05 15.55 19.10
N ARG A 118 -0.47 14.52 19.84
CA ARG A 118 0.18 13.20 19.77
C ARG A 118 0.09 12.57 18.38
N LEU A 119 -1.06 12.68 17.70
CA LEU A 119 -1.23 12.17 16.34
C LEU A 119 -0.33 12.90 15.32
N ARG A 120 -0.05 14.20 15.50
CA ARG A 120 0.93 14.92 14.68
C ARG A 120 2.35 14.43 14.96
N GLU A 121 2.70 14.24 16.23
CA GLU A 121 4.01 13.71 16.63
C GLU A 121 4.27 12.30 16.09
N ASP A 122 3.25 11.45 16.09
CA ASP A 122 3.33 10.07 15.59
C ASP A 122 3.37 10.01 14.04
N CYS A 123 2.92 11.06 13.34
CA CYS A 123 2.87 11.14 11.88
C CYS A 123 3.59 12.40 11.33
N PRO A 124 4.90 12.56 11.59
CA PRO A 124 5.61 13.82 11.34
C PRO A 124 5.66 14.18 9.85
N PHE A 125 5.92 13.22 8.96
CA PHE A 125 5.95 13.50 7.52
C PHE A 125 4.58 13.89 6.96
N VAL A 126 3.50 13.30 7.47
CA VAL A 126 2.13 13.72 7.11
C VAL A 126 1.88 15.15 7.61
N ALA A 127 2.36 15.52 8.80
CA ALA A 127 2.26 16.88 9.31
C ALA A 127 3.01 17.88 8.42
N ASP A 128 4.21 17.54 7.99
CA ASP A 128 5.02 18.37 7.08
C ASP A 128 4.35 18.52 5.70
N ILE A 129 3.81 17.43 5.14
CA ILE A 129 3.07 17.46 3.87
C ILE A 129 1.83 18.37 3.97
N VAL A 130 1.05 18.24 5.04
CA VAL A 130 -0.15 19.08 5.24
C VAL A 130 0.25 20.55 5.41
N ALA A 131 1.29 20.84 6.18
CA ALA A 131 1.79 22.20 6.36
C ALA A 131 2.29 22.81 5.04
N GLU A 132 3.03 22.06 4.24
CA GLU A 132 3.55 22.50 2.95
C GLU A 132 2.43 22.72 1.92
N ALA A 133 1.48 21.79 1.83
CA ALA A 133 0.31 21.93 0.98
C ALA A 133 -0.52 23.17 1.36
N GLN A 134 -0.75 23.42 2.64
CA GLN A 134 -1.43 24.62 3.14
C GLN A 134 -0.67 25.91 2.80
N ARG A 135 0.65 25.93 3.03
CA ARG A 135 1.52 27.06 2.71
C ARG A 135 1.42 27.44 1.23
N ARG A 136 1.33 26.43 0.35
CA ARG A 136 1.22 26.59 -1.10
C ARG A 136 -0.21 26.68 -1.63
N ARG A 137 -1.21 26.57 -0.75
CA ARG A 137 -2.64 26.55 -1.09
C ARG A 137 -3.01 25.42 -2.06
N VAL A 138 -2.33 24.27 -1.94
CA VAL A 138 -2.71 23.03 -2.63
C VAL A 138 -3.88 22.40 -1.84
N PRO A 139 -5.02 22.09 -2.47
CA PRO A 139 -6.13 21.43 -1.80
C PRO A 139 -5.73 20.04 -1.28
N ILE A 140 -6.25 19.71 -0.10
CA ILE A 140 -6.02 18.44 0.59
C ILE A 140 -7.34 17.69 0.68
N PHE A 141 -7.34 16.41 0.29
CA PHE A 141 -8.48 15.51 0.39
C PHE A 141 -8.10 14.25 1.16
N GLU A 142 -8.98 13.78 2.04
CA GLU A 142 -8.76 12.51 2.73
C GLU A 142 -9.31 11.35 1.88
N PRO A 143 -8.46 10.39 1.46
CA PRO A 143 -8.86 9.31 0.56
C PRO A 143 -9.54 8.20 1.35
N PHE A 144 -10.81 8.41 1.71
CA PHE A 144 -11.65 7.38 2.31
C PHE A 144 -12.45 6.61 1.27
N GLN A 145 -12.86 5.40 1.63
CA GLN A 145 -13.68 4.50 0.82
C GLN A 145 -14.82 5.23 0.10
N GLY A 146 -14.90 5.01 -1.21
CA GLY A 146 -15.89 5.60 -2.11
C GLY A 146 -15.53 6.96 -2.70
N SER A 147 -14.48 7.61 -2.21
CA SER A 147 -13.90 8.77 -2.90
C SER A 147 -13.14 8.35 -4.17
N SER A 148 -12.85 9.34 -5.02
CA SER A 148 -12.06 9.16 -6.24
C SER A 148 -10.74 9.91 -6.15
N VAL A 149 -9.67 9.28 -6.63
CA VAL A 149 -8.34 9.88 -6.77
C VAL A 149 -7.85 9.60 -8.18
N GLY A 150 -7.76 10.64 -9.02
CA GLY A 150 -7.47 10.46 -10.44
C GLY A 150 -8.41 9.44 -11.10
N PRO A 151 -7.90 8.38 -11.76
CA PRO A 151 -8.70 7.32 -12.37
C PRO A 151 -9.10 6.18 -11.41
N PHE A 152 -8.85 6.32 -10.10
CA PHE A 152 -9.08 5.28 -9.11
C PHE A 152 -10.26 5.60 -8.19
N THR A 153 -10.97 4.55 -7.79
CA THR A 153 -11.89 4.55 -6.66
C THR A 153 -11.17 4.03 -5.42
N VAL A 154 -11.29 4.74 -4.30
CA VAL A 154 -10.77 4.28 -3.02
C VAL A 154 -11.67 3.17 -2.46
N LEU A 155 -11.10 2.00 -2.20
CA LEU A 155 -11.82 0.86 -1.61
C LEU A 155 -11.67 0.77 -0.08
N SER A 156 -10.59 1.31 0.48
CA SER A 156 -10.27 1.28 1.92
C SER A 156 -9.41 2.49 2.27
N PRO A 157 -9.45 3.00 3.52
CA PRO A 157 -10.29 2.56 4.63
C PRO A 157 -11.69 3.19 4.61
N PRO A 158 -12.71 2.54 5.20
CA PRO A 158 -13.98 3.20 5.49
C PRO A 158 -13.78 4.35 6.49
N GLN A 159 -14.32 5.53 6.20
CA GLN A 159 -14.21 6.70 7.10
C GLN A 159 -14.72 6.38 8.51
N ALA A 160 -15.80 5.60 8.63
CA ALA A 160 -16.38 5.21 9.92
C ALA A 160 -15.46 4.31 10.77
N ALA A 161 -14.53 3.58 10.16
CA ALA A 161 -13.58 2.73 10.86
C ALA A 161 -12.34 3.51 11.35
N TYR A 162 -12.05 4.66 10.72
CA TYR A 162 -10.80 5.39 10.91
C TYR A 162 -10.55 5.86 12.36
N PRO A 163 -11.52 6.44 13.10
CA PRO A 163 -11.27 6.86 14.48
C PRO A 163 -10.89 5.71 15.41
N ARG A 164 -11.37 4.48 15.13
CA ARG A 164 -11.00 3.31 15.93
C ARG A 164 -9.60 2.82 15.59
N LEU A 165 -9.18 2.89 14.32
CA LEU A 165 -7.80 2.62 13.93
C LEU A 165 -6.83 3.65 14.54
N LEU A 166 -7.21 4.92 14.63
CA LEU A 166 -6.42 5.95 15.33
C LEU A 166 -6.29 5.66 16.83
N LEU A 167 -7.34 5.14 17.49
CA LEU A 167 -7.24 4.69 18.89
C LEU A 167 -6.24 3.54 19.05
N GLU A 168 -6.33 2.54 18.18
CA GLU A 168 -5.40 1.40 18.16
C GLU A 168 -3.96 1.88 17.90
N MET A 169 -3.76 2.83 16.98
CA MET A 169 -2.46 3.45 16.72
C MET A 169 -1.88 4.19 17.93
N LEU A 170 -2.73 4.79 18.77
CA LEU A 170 -2.33 5.50 19.98
C LEU A 170 -2.17 4.59 21.21
N ASP A 171 -2.38 3.28 21.06
CA ASP A 171 -2.46 2.29 22.15
C ASP A 171 -3.48 2.70 23.24
N ILE A 172 -4.67 3.16 22.84
CA ILE A 172 -5.75 3.58 23.75
C ILE A 172 -6.93 2.63 23.66
N GLU A 173 -7.25 1.98 24.78
CA GLU A 173 -8.45 1.13 24.89
C GLU A 173 -9.76 1.95 24.86
N PRO A 174 -10.76 1.56 24.05
CA PRO A 174 -12.08 2.22 24.04
C PRO A 174 -12.82 2.07 25.37
N ALA A 175 -13.69 3.04 25.71
CA ALA A 175 -14.51 2.97 26.93
C ALA A 175 -15.35 1.69 27.06
N ALA A 176 -15.80 1.11 25.94
CA ALA A 176 -16.62 -0.10 25.92
C ALA A 176 -15.84 -1.39 26.25
N ALA A 177 -14.51 -1.37 26.16
CA ALA A 177 -13.64 -2.50 26.48
C ALA A 177 -13.26 -2.55 27.98
N ARG A 178 -13.62 -1.51 28.76
CA ARG A 178 -13.25 -1.36 30.20
C ARG A 178 -13.89 -2.36 31.16
N GLN A 179 -14.70 -3.33 30.68
CA GLN A 179 -15.27 -4.41 31.52
C GLN A 179 -14.73 -5.82 31.22
N ALA A 180 -13.72 -5.96 30.35
CA ALA A 180 -13.15 -7.27 30.03
C ALA A 180 -11.61 -7.28 29.99
N SER A 181 -10.94 -6.66 30.97
CA SER A 181 -9.47 -6.63 31.00
C SER A 181 -8.87 -6.76 32.40
N LEU A 182 -9.11 -7.90 33.04
CA LEU A 182 -8.26 -8.39 34.14
C LEU A 182 -7.68 -9.80 33.88
N ALA A 183 -8.03 -10.45 32.77
CA ALA A 183 -7.62 -11.84 32.48
C ALA A 183 -6.46 -11.96 31.47
N GLU A 184 -6.20 -10.97 30.61
CA GLU A 184 -5.21 -11.09 29.51
C GLU A 184 -3.80 -10.59 29.85
N ALA A 185 -3.62 -9.95 31.00
CA ALA A 185 -2.34 -9.33 31.40
C ALA A 185 -1.25 -10.35 31.83
N LEU A 186 -1.52 -11.66 31.80
CA LEU A 186 -0.57 -12.70 32.23
C LEU A 186 0.18 -13.43 31.09
N THR A 187 -0.05 -13.07 29.82
CA THR A 187 0.53 -13.80 28.67
C THR A 187 1.63 -13.07 27.90
N LYS A 188 2.16 -11.94 28.41
CA LYS A 188 3.21 -11.17 27.72
C LYS A 188 4.50 -11.08 28.51
N ALA A 189 5.07 -12.25 28.84
CA ALA A 189 6.42 -12.35 29.43
C ALA A 189 7.09 -13.69 29.09
N MET A 190 7.26 -13.99 27.80
CA MET A 190 8.26 -14.96 27.28
C MET A 190 8.68 -14.39 25.92
N GLY A 191 9.88 -13.85 25.72
CA GLY A 191 11.15 -14.59 25.69
C GLY A 191 11.61 -14.65 24.24
N GLY A 192 12.23 -13.57 23.73
CA GLY A 192 12.70 -13.48 22.35
C GLY A 192 14.03 -14.22 22.18
N LEU A 193 13.97 -15.44 21.64
CA LEU A 193 15.11 -16.13 21.07
C LEU A 193 15.02 -15.96 19.54
N MET A 194 16.05 -15.41 18.90
CA MET A 194 16.16 -15.45 17.43
C MET A 194 16.40 -16.91 17.01
N THR A 195 15.34 -17.63 16.66
CA THR A 195 15.45 -18.93 16.00
C THR A 195 15.89 -18.72 14.56
N ALA A 196 16.92 -19.46 14.13
CA ALA A 196 17.27 -19.53 12.72
C ALA A 196 16.04 -20.01 11.94
N ALA A 197 15.61 -19.24 10.93
CA ALA A 197 14.40 -19.52 10.17
C ALA A 197 14.45 -20.93 9.58
N ALA A 198 13.63 -21.84 10.11
CA ALA A 198 13.39 -23.12 9.48
C ALA A 198 12.77 -22.89 8.10
N ARG A 199 13.06 -23.80 7.18
CA ARG A 199 12.54 -23.78 5.82
C ARG A 199 11.62 -24.98 5.63
N VAL A 200 10.45 -24.76 5.05
CA VAL A 200 9.44 -25.80 4.83
C VAL A 200 9.35 -26.10 3.33
N ALA A 201 9.26 -27.39 2.98
CA ALA A 201 9.01 -27.81 1.61
C ALA A 201 7.59 -27.40 1.18
N GLU A 202 7.46 -26.88 -0.03
CA GLU A 202 6.18 -26.45 -0.57
C GLU A 202 6.00 -26.98 -2.01
N ALA A 203 4.79 -27.45 -2.33
CA ALA A 203 4.44 -27.96 -3.65
C ALA A 203 3.26 -27.16 -4.21
N TRP A 204 3.04 -27.18 -5.53
CA TRP A 204 1.97 -26.39 -6.14
C TRP A 204 0.60 -26.64 -5.49
N GLY A 205 0.24 -27.90 -5.27
CA GLY A 205 -1.02 -28.32 -4.63
C GLY A 205 -1.08 -28.14 -3.10
N TRP A 206 0.01 -27.71 -2.46
CA TRP A 206 0.11 -27.56 -1.00
C TRP A 206 0.56 -26.15 -0.63
N GLU A 207 -0.39 -25.26 -0.32
CA GLU A 207 -0.12 -23.89 0.14
C GLU A 207 0.13 -23.87 1.64
N THR A 208 1.29 -23.34 2.06
CA THR A 208 1.64 -23.19 3.48
C THR A 208 1.28 -21.82 4.04
N LEU A 209 0.88 -20.86 3.20
CA LEU A 209 0.31 -19.58 3.64
C LEU A 209 -0.94 -19.82 4.49
N ARG A 210 -1.07 -19.11 5.61
CA ARG A 210 -2.17 -19.21 6.57
C ARG A 210 -2.93 -17.89 6.65
N ASP A 211 -4.23 -17.99 6.88
CA ASP A 211 -5.05 -16.86 7.31
C ASP A 211 -4.73 -16.47 8.77
N GLY A 212 -5.24 -15.32 9.21
CA GLY A 212 -5.12 -14.87 10.60
C GLY A 212 -3.88 -14.03 10.91
N GLY A 213 -3.21 -13.51 9.88
CA GLY A 213 -2.19 -12.47 10.06
C GLY A 213 -2.76 -11.23 10.76
N VAL A 214 -1.98 -10.65 11.67
CA VAL A 214 -2.33 -9.39 12.36
C VAL A 214 -1.29 -8.35 11.98
N THR A 215 -1.74 -7.19 11.51
CA THR A 215 -0.91 -6.05 11.16
C THR A 215 -1.19 -4.86 12.08
N SER A 216 -0.34 -3.83 12.00
CA SER A 216 -0.54 -2.59 12.76
C SER A 216 -1.82 -1.87 12.32
N ALA A 217 -2.34 -1.00 13.18
CA ALA A 217 -3.45 -0.12 12.80
C ALA A 217 -3.09 0.80 11.61
N ARG A 218 -1.81 1.16 11.46
CA ARG A 218 -1.29 1.97 10.33
C ARG A 218 -1.46 1.23 9.01
N ASN A 219 -1.06 -0.04 8.96
CA ASN A 219 -1.27 -0.89 7.77
C ASN A 219 -2.77 -1.07 7.49
N GLU A 220 -3.60 -1.21 8.52
CA GLU A 220 -5.04 -1.42 8.33
C GLU A 220 -5.80 -0.15 7.90
N MET A 221 -5.18 1.04 8.01
CA MET A 221 -5.70 2.29 7.44
C MET A 221 -5.12 2.63 6.07
N SER A 222 -4.30 1.76 5.46
CA SER A 222 -3.76 1.99 4.11
C SER A 222 -4.85 2.25 3.08
N THR A 223 -4.58 3.20 2.20
CA THR A 223 -5.47 3.56 1.09
C THR A 223 -5.38 2.50 -0.01
N VAL A 224 -6.43 1.69 -0.18
CA VAL A 224 -6.51 0.69 -1.27
C VAL A 224 -7.26 1.31 -2.44
N LEU A 225 -6.69 1.20 -3.65
CA LEU A 225 -7.22 1.79 -4.87
C LEU A 225 -7.63 0.74 -5.90
N TYR A 226 -8.78 0.97 -6.52
CA TYR A 226 -9.30 0.22 -7.65
C TYR A 226 -9.34 1.12 -8.89
N GLY A 227 -8.59 0.77 -9.93
CA GLY A 227 -8.57 1.49 -11.20
C GLY A 227 -9.25 0.68 -12.29
N ASP A 228 -10.18 1.29 -13.01
CA ASP A 228 -10.76 0.71 -14.23
C ASP A 228 -10.41 1.59 -15.43
N PHE A 229 -9.39 1.17 -16.17
CA PHE A 229 -8.97 1.85 -17.39
C PHE A 229 -9.76 1.35 -18.62
N GLY A 230 -10.80 0.54 -18.44
CA GLY A 230 -11.63 -0.06 -19.49
C GLY A 230 -11.00 -1.30 -20.13
N GLY A 231 -11.84 -2.14 -20.73
CA GLY A 231 -11.41 -3.43 -21.29
C GLY A 231 -10.93 -4.38 -20.20
N ASP A 232 -9.72 -4.92 -20.37
CA ASP A 232 -9.02 -5.72 -19.36
C ASP A 232 -8.14 -4.87 -18.43
N GLY A 233 -8.12 -3.54 -18.56
CA GLY A 233 -7.26 -2.63 -17.82
C GLY A 233 -7.66 -2.38 -16.36
N ARG A 234 -7.97 -3.42 -15.59
CA ARG A 234 -8.29 -3.30 -14.15
C ARG A 234 -7.07 -3.43 -13.27
N VAL A 235 -6.93 -2.54 -12.28
CA VAL A 235 -5.76 -2.43 -11.42
C VAL A 235 -6.18 -2.38 -9.96
N LEU A 236 -5.49 -3.14 -9.11
CA LEU A 236 -5.61 -3.06 -7.66
C LEU A 236 -4.27 -2.61 -7.05
N LEU A 237 -4.24 -1.47 -6.37
CA LEU A 237 -3.08 -1.00 -5.60
C LEU A 237 -3.44 -1.04 -4.12
N THR A 238 -2.66 -1.76 -3.33
CA THR A 238 -3.00 -2.14 -1.96
C THR A 238 -2.21 -1.39 -0.91
N ALA A 239 -1.11 -0.75 -1.30
CA ALA A 239 -0.10 -0.25 -0.36
C ALA A 239 0.22 -1.32 0.70
N ASP A 240 0.18 -0.93 1.97
CA ASP A 240 0.50 -1.80 3.10
C ASP A 240 -0.70 -2.49 3.74
N ALA A 241 -1.86 -2.48 3.07
CA ALA A 241 -3.11 -2.98 3.62
C ALA A 241 -2.98 -4.38 4.22
N GLY A 242 -3.46 -4.52 5.47
CA GLY A 242 -3.60 -5.79 6.16
C GLY A 242 -4.92 -6.49 5.85
N LEU A 243 -5.23 -7.55 6.59
CA LEU A 243 -6.44 -8.36 6.33
C LEU A 243 -7.73 -7.57 6.57
N ARG A 244 -7.77 -6.61 7.50
CA ARG A 244 -8.98 -5.79 7.74
C ARG A 244 -9.18 -4.77 6.63
N GLY A 245 -8.14 -4.08 6.21
CA GLY A 245 -8.17 -3.11 5.10
C GLY A 245 -8.52 -3.78 3.78
N LEU A 246 -7.87 -4.90 3.46
CA LEU A 246 -8.19 -5.71 2.28
C LEU A 246 -9.61 -6.30 2.35
N GLY A 247 -10.05 -6.73 3.54
CA GLY A 247 -11.41 -7.20 3.77
C GLY A 247 -12.45 -6.11 3.48
N ALA A 248 -12.26 -4.91 4.04
CA ALA A 248 -13.13 -3.76 3.78
C ALA A 248 -13.11 -3.34 2.30
N ALA A 249 -11.96 -3.45 1.63
CA ALA A 249 -11.85 -3.18 0.20
C ALA A 249 -12.67 -4.16 -0.63
N ALA A 250 -12.60 -5.45 -0.32
CA ALA A 250 -13.39 -6.47 -1.00
C ALA A 250 -14.89 -6.34 -0.70
N ASP A 251 -15.27 -6.03 0.54
CA ASP A 251 -16.67 -5.77 0.94
C ASP A 251 -17.26 -4.63 0.10
N TYR A 252 -16.52 -3.53 -0.03
CA TYR A 252 -16.96 -2.39 -0.82
C TYR A 252 -17.06 -2.72 -2.31
N ALA A 253 -16.04 -3.36 -2.88
CA ALA A 253 -16.05 -3.75 -4.28
C ALA A 253 -17.27 -4.63 -4.60
N GLU A 254 -17.56 -5.65 -3.79
CA GLU A 254 -18.71 -6.52 -3.98
C GLU A 254 -20.05 -5.77 -3.80
N THR A 255 -20.15 -4.91 -2.79
CA THR A 255 -21.37 -4.11 -2.50
C THR A 255 -21.73 -3.19 -3.67
N TYR A 256 -20.73 -2.57 -4.30
CA TYR A 256 -20.92 -1.61 -5.38
C TYR A 256 -20.73 -2.20 -6.78
N GLY A 257 -20.60 -3.52 -6.88
CA GLY A 257 -20.52 -4.23 -8.17
C GLY A 257 -19.23 -3.96 -8.95
N LEU A 258 -18.12 -3.65 -8.26
CA LEU A 258 -16.79 -3.56 -8.85
C LEU A 258 -16.21 -4.98 -9.02
N PRO A 259 -15.93 -5.44 -10.25
CA PRO A 259 -15.45 -6.80 -10.47
C PRO A 259 -14.12 -7.11 -9.78
N LEU A 260 -14.14 -8.09 -8.86
CA LEU A 260 -12.94 -8.72 -8.32
C LEU A 260 -12.51 -9.90 -9.21
N ARG A 261 -11.29 -10.41 -8.99
CA ARG A 261 -10.72 -11.63 -9.62
C ARG A 261 -10.46 -11.51 -11.12
N ASP A 262 -10.46 -10.30 -11.63
CA ASP A 262 -10.27 -10.01 -13.05
C ASP A 262 -9.52 -8.68 -13.16
N PHE A 263 -8.33 -8.70 -12.55
CA PHE A 263 -7.35 -7.63 -12.58
C PHE A 263 -6.30 -7.94 -13.63
N ARG A 264 -5.72 -6.91 -14.24
CA ARG A 264 -4.52 -7.02 -15.07
C ARG A 264 -3.25 -6.76 -14.29
N LEU A 265 -3.34 -5.91 -13.28
CA LEU A 265 -2.24 -5.57 -12.38
C LEU A 265 -2.72 -5.55 -10.93
N VAL A 266 -1.96 -6.19 -10.05
CA VAL A 266 -2.18 -6.17 -8.61
C VAL A 266 -0.88 -5.81 -7.90
N GLN A 267 -0.91 -4.84 -6.99
CA GLN A 267 0.18 -4.62 -6.05
C GLN A 267 0.13 -5.72 -4.98
N VAL A 268 1.27 -6.34 -4.70
CA VAL A 268 1.43 -7.22 -3.54
C VAL A 268 1.63 -6.32 -2.30
N PRO A 269 0.80 -6.46 -1.26
CA PRO A 269 0.84 -5.53 -0.14
C PRO A 269 2.09 -5.68 0.72
N HIS A 270 2.52 -4.56 1.32
CA HIS A 270 3.56 -4.50 2.36
C HIS A 270 4.78 -5.33 2.01
N HIS A 271 5.30 -5.07 0.80
CA HIS A 271 6.53 -5.67 0.29
C HIS A 271 6.51 -7.21 0.20
N GLY A 272 5.33 -7.83 0.24
CA GLY A 272 5.20 -9.29 0.26
C GLY A 272 5.34 -9.90 1.65
N SER A 273 4.92 -9.19 2.69
CA SER A 273 4.77 -9.74 4.04
C SER A 273 3.66 -10.79 4.11
N ARG A 274 3.94 -11.92 4.75
CA ARG A 274 2.97 -13.01 5.00
C ARG A 274 1.89 -12.68 6.04
N ARG A 275 1.99 -11.52 6.72
CA ARG A 275 1.01 -11.09 7.72
C ARG A 275 -0.15 -10.31 7.11
N ASN A 276 0.07 -9.74 5.92
CA ASN A 276 -0.88 -8.84 5.27
C ASN A 276 -1.88 -9.58 4.37
N VAL A 277 -1.55 -10.81 3.97
CA VAL A 277 -2.38 -11.64 3.11
C VAL A 277 -2.52 -13.04 3.67
N GLY A 278 -3.63 -13.68 3.32
CA GLY A 278 -3.93 -15.07 3.61
C GLY A 278 -4.70 -15.70 2.44
N PRO A 279 -4.81 -17.04 2.38
CA PRO A 279 -5.50 -17.71 1.29
C PRO A 279 -6.92 -17.20 1.06
N SER A 280 -7.69 -16.96 2.13
CA SER A 280 -9.10 -16.56 2.02
C SER A 280 -9.27 -15.20 1.36
N ILE A 281 -8.47 -14.20 1.77
CA ILE A 281 -8.56 -12.86 1.20
C ILE A 281 -8.02 -12.81 -0.24
N LEU A 282 -6.96 -13.59 -0.54
CA LEU A 282 -6.44 -13.69 -1.90
C LEU A 282 -7.45 -14.36 -2.82
N ASP A 283 -8.08 -15.47 -2.40
CA ASP A 283 -9.13 -16.13 -3.19
C ASP A 283 -10.30 -15.19 -3.49
N ARG A 284 -10.65 -14.34 -2.52
CA ARG A 284 -11.70 -13.33 -2.68
C ARG A 284 -11.30 -12.26 -3.70
N LEU A 285 -10.12 -11.67 -3.57
CA LEU A 285 -9.64 -10.55 -4.37
C LEU A 285 -9.19 -10.94 -5.77
N VAL A 286 -8.28 -11.92 -5.89
CA VAL A 286 -7.58 -12.22 -7.16
C VAL A 286 -7.96 -13.58 -7.75
N GLY A 287 -8.71 -14.39 -7.02
CA GLY A 287 -9.31 -15.63 -7.52
C GLY A 287 -8.70 -16.89 -6.92
N PRO A 288 -9.32 -18.06 -7.19
CA PRO A 288 -8.93 -19.32 -6.57
C PRO A 288 -7.57 -19.82 -7.06
N ARG A 289 -7.00 -20.78 -6.32
CA ARG A 289 -5.82 -21.52 -6.79
C ARG A 289 -6.13 -22.29 -8.09
N LEU A 290 -5.22 -22.20 -9.05
CA LEU A 290 -5.32 -22.78 -10.39
C LEU A 290 -4.45 -24.04 -10.51
N PRO A 291 -4.72 -24.93 -11.48
CA PRO A 291 -3.85 -26.05 -11.80
C PRO A 291 -2.42 -25.63 -12.17
N GLU A 292 -1.44 -26.45 -11.83
CA GLU A 292 -0.03 -26.20 -12.19
C GLU A 292 0.13 -26.10 -13.70
N GLY A 293 0.93 -25.13 -14.15
CA GLY A 293 1.15 -24.87 -15.57
C GLY A 293 0.06 -24.02 -16.24
N THR A 294 -0.95 -23.56 -15.50
CA THR A 294 -1.92 -22.57 -16.01
C THR A 294 -1.18 -21.28 -16.40
N PRO A 295 -1.36 -20.73 -17.62
CA PRO A 295 -0.73 -19.47 -18.01
C PRO A 295 -1.11 -18.32 -17.06
N ALA A 296 -0.18 -17.40 -16.85
CA ALA A 296 -0.44 -16.22 -16.04
C ALA A 296 -1.59 -15.40 -16.62
N GLN A 297 -2.52 -14.99 -15.76
CA GLN A 297 -3.71 -14.23 -16.10
C GLN A 297 -3.52 -12.73 -15.81
N PHE A 298 -2.69 -12.41 -14.81
CA PHE A 298 -2.40 -11.03 -14.40
C PHE A 298 -0.96 -10.87 -13.92
N THR A 299 -0.50 -9.63 -13.82
CA THR A 299 0.80 -9.29 -13.23
C THR A 299 0.61 -8.91 -11.77
N ALA A 300 1.42 -9.47 -10.87
CA ALA A 300 1.54 -8.99 -9.50
C ALA A 300 2.90 -8.31 -9.31
N ILE A 301 2.93 -7.07 -8.84
CA ILE A 301 4.20 -6.35 -8.59
C ILE A 301 4.38 -6.17 -7.09
N VAL A 302 5.56 -6.51 -6.59
CA VAL A 302 5.96 -6.27 -5.21
C VAL A 302 7.13 -5.31 -5.14
N SER A 303 6.97 -4.20 -4.42
CA SER A 303 8.07 -3.32 -4.07
C SER A 303 8.90 -3.98 -2.99
N ALA A 304 10.13 -4.37 -3.29
CA ALA A 304 11.01 -5.01 -2.32
C ALA A 304 12.43 -4.43 -2.45
N PRO A 305 13.17 -4.25 -1.33
CA PRO A 305 14.52 -3.74 -1.38
C PRO A 305 15.44 -4.67 -2.16
N LYS A 306 16.49 -4.10 -2.76
CA LYS A 306 17.49 -4.85 -3.53
C LYS A 306 18.19 -5.95 -2.72
N ASP A 307 18.54 -5.65 -1.47
CA ASP A 307 19.37 -6.53 -0.64
C ASP A 307 18.57 -7.22 0.48
N ASP A 308 17.24 -7.29 0.35
CA ASP A 308 16.39 -7.94 1.34
C ASP A 308 16.20 -9.42 1.02
N GLU A 309 16.85 -10.29 1.80
CA GLU A 309 16.65 -11.75 1.71
C GLU A 309 15.31 -12.21 2.30
N LYS A 310 14.60 -11.35 3.04
CA LYS A 310 13.35 -11.67 3.71
C LYS A 310 12.12 -11.36 2.86
N HIS A 311 12.17 -10.30 2.05
CA HIS A 311 11.04 -9.84 1.26
C HIS A 311 11.36 -9.79 -0.24
N PRO A 312 10.40 -10.16 -1.12
CA PRO A 312 9.09 -10.71 -0.77
C PRO A 312 9.22 -12.12 -0.18
N ARG A 313 8.32 -12.46 0.76
CA ARG A 313 8.29 -13.81 1.32
C ARG A 313 7.97 -14.80 0.22
N LYS A 314 8.74 -15.88 0.12
CA LYS A 314 8.54 -16.90 -0.91
C LYS A 314 7.15 -17.54 -0.83
N VAL A 315 6.65 -17.73 0.39
CA VAL A 315 5.27 -18.24 0.61
C VAL A 315 4.21 -17.31 0.03
N VAL A 316 4.44 -15.99 0.04
CA VAL A 316 3.53 -15.00 -0.55
C VAL A 316 3.66 -15.00 -2.07
N VAL A 317 4.88 -15.06 -2.61
CA VAL A 317 5.09 -15.19 -4.07
C VAL A 317 4.39 -16.43 -4.61
N ASN A 318 4.55 -17.59 -3.95
CA ASN A 318 3.88 -18.82 -4.32
C ASN A 318 2.35 -18.69 -4.25
N ALA A 319 1.81 -18.00 -3.23
CA ALA A 319 0.38 -17.77 -3.09
C ALA A 319 -0.22 -16.98 -4.26
N PHE A 320 0.45 -15.93 -4.73
CA PHE A 320 0.03 -15.18 -5.90
C PHE A 320 0.18 -16.00 -7.20
N ARG A 321 1.31 -16.70 -7.38
CA ARG A 321 1.53 -17.56 -8.56
C ARG A 321 0.46 -18.63 -8.70
N ARG A 322 0.04 -19.25 -7.59
CA ARG A 322 -1.05 -20.24 -7.57
C ARG A 322 -2.36 -19.68 -8.08
N ARG A 323 -2.59 -18.37 -7.98
CA ARG A 323 -3.82 -17.70 -8.41
C ARG A 323 -3.71 -17.10 -9.80
N GLY A 324 -2.65 -17.44 -10.54
CA GLY A 324 -2.45 -16.99 -11.92
C GLY A 324 -1.63 -15.71 -12.05
N ALA A 325 -0.92 -15.27 -11.01
CA ALA A 325 -0.04 -14.13 -11.12
C ALA A 325 1.30 -14.47 -11.79
N GLU A 326 1.73 -13.63 -12.73
CA GLU A 326 3.15 -13.43 -13.02
C GLU A 326 3.71 -12.41 -12.01
N VAL A 327 4.46 -12.91 -11.02
CA VAL A 327 4.96 -12.06 -9.92
C VAL A 327 6.30 -11.44 -10.30
N MET A 328 6.41 -10.12 -10.21
CA MET A 328 7.63 -9.33 -10.46
C MET A 328 7.99 -8.55 -9.19
N ALA A 329 9.28 -8.37 -8.94
CA ALA A 329 9.77 -7.61 -7.78
C ALA A 329 10.74 -6.51 -8.21
N THR A 330 10.65 -5.33 -7.60
CA THR A 330 11.52 -4.20 -7.98
C THR A 330 12.98 -4.52 -7.69
N GLN A 331 13.34 -4.88 -6.45
CA GLN A 331 14.69 -5.37 -6.04
C GLN A 331 15.86 -4.66 -6.74
N GLY A 332 15.83 -3.32 -6.77
CA GLY A 332 16.85 -2.48 -7.39
C GLY A 332 16.62 -2.11 -8.85
N ALA A 333 15.51 -2.52 -9.46
CA ALA A 333 15.07 -2.13 -10.79
C ALA A 333 13.62 -1.64 -10.79
N ASN A 334 13.33 -0.60 -11.58
CA ASN A 334 11.97 -0.13 -11.75
C ASN A 334 11.17 -1.09 -12.63
N ILE A 335 9.89 -1.29 -12.32
CA ILE A 335 8.99 -2.11 -13.13
C ILE A 335 7.91 -1.23 -13.74
N LEU A 336 7.80 -1.26 -15.07
CA LEU A 336 6.79 -0.52 -15.83
C LEU A 336 5.72 -1.47 -16.38
N HIS A 337 4.51 -1.37 -15.84
CA HIS A 337 3.31 -1.96 -16.43
C HIS A 337 2.62 -0.92 -17.31
N ARG A 338 2.19 -1.28 -18.53
CA ARG A 338 1.56 -0.32 -19.45
C ARG A 338 0.50 -0.94 -20.35
N SER A 339 -0.47 -0.12 -20.73
CA SER A 339 -1.43 -0.40 -21.79
C SER A 339 -1.68 0.86 -22.61
N GLY A 340 -1.52 0.78 -23.93
CA GLY A 340 -1.73 1.91 -24.84
C GLY A 340 -0.63 3.00 -24.83
N PHE A 341 0.27 3.02 -23.86
CA PHE A 341 1.48 3.87 -23.89
C PHE A 341 2.62 3.21 -24.68
N PRO A 342 3.46 3.97 -25.41
CA PRO A 342 4.69 3.45 -25.99
C PRO A 342 5.65 3.00 -24.88
N LEU A 343 6.49 1.99 -25.17
CA LEU A 343 7.55 1.60 -24.24
C LEU A 343 8.56 2.74 -24.11
N ARG A 344 8.87 3.15 -22.88
CA ARG A 344 9.90 4.16 -22.62
C ARG A 344 11.31 3.60 -22.87
N PRO A 345 12.25 4.40 -23.41
CA PRO A 345 13.65 3.98 -23.53
C PRO A 345 14.23 3.52 -22.18
N GLY A 346 15.04 2.47 -22.19
CA GLY A 346 15.64 1.88 -20.99
C GLY A 346 14.78 0.82 -20.29
N TYR A 347 13.48 0.72 -20.61
CA TYR A 347 12.63 -0.36 -20.09
C TYR A 347 12.61 -1.55 -21.04
N GLY A 348 12.61 -2.75 -20.45
CA GLY A 348 12.46 -4.02 -21.15
C GLY A 348 11.60 -4.99 -20.33
N PRO A 349 11.49 -6.25 -20.77
CA PRO A 349 10.81 -7.28 -19.99
C PRO A 349 11.45 -7.46 -18.62
N ALA A 350 10.65 -7.41 -17.56
CA ALA A 350 11.10 -7.78 -16.22
C ALA A 350 11.15 -9.31 -16.09
N THR A 351 12.05 -9.82 -15.24
CA THR A 351 12.14 -11.26 -14.97
C THR A 351 11.16 -11.63 -13.84
N PRO A 352 10.21 -12.55 -14.07
CA PRO A 352 9.29 -12.95 -13.03
C PRO A 352 9.98 -13.83 -11.98
N LEU A 353 9.58 -13.67 -10.71
CA LEU A 353 10.03 -14.52 -9.61
C LEU A 353 9.52 -15.95 -9.80
N PRO A 354 10.36 -16.99 -9.63
CA PRO A 354 9.95 -18.38 -9.83
C PRO A 354 8.98 -18.85 -8.73
N PHE A 355 8.38 -20.02 -8.94
CA PHE A 355 7.80 -20.77 -7.83
C PHE A 355 8.93 -21.35 -6.97
N TYR A 356 8.79 -21.29 -5.65
CA TYR A 356 9.81 -21.75 -4.71
C TYR A 356 9.38 -23.09 -4.07
N PRO A 357 10.11 -24.19 -4.27
CA PRO A 357 9.80 -25.48 -3.64
C PRO A 357 10.12 -25.51 -2.14
N THR A 358 10.65 -24.41 -1.60
CA THR A 358 11.04 -24.27 -0.21
C THR A 358 10.83 -22.83 0.23
N VAL A 359 10.06 -22.64 1.29
CA VAL A 359 9.64 -21.33 1.80
C VAL A 359 9.91 -21.19 3.28
N GLU A 360 9.68 -19.99 3.82
CA GLU A 360 9.88 -19.65 5.22
C GLU A 360 8.87 -20.40 6.12
N ASP A 361 9.34 -20.96 7.25
CA ASP A 361 8.47 -21.53 8.27
C ASP A 361 7.73 -20.46 9.09
N TYR A 362 6.54 -20.78 9.59
CA TYR A 362 5.64 -19.88 10.31
C TYR A 362 6.09 -19.53 11.74
N ASP A 363 7.06 -20.27 12.29
CA ASP A 363 7.55 -20.12 13.68
C ASP A 363 8.24 -18.78 13.97
#